data_AF-A0A8I6Y2S6-F1
#
_entry.id   AF-A0A8I6Y2S6-F1
#
_cell.length_a   1.000
_cell.length_b   1.000
_cell.length_c   1.000
_cell.angle_alpha   90.00
_cell.angle_beta   90.00
_cell.angle_gamma   90.00
#
_symmetry.space_group_name_H-M   'P 1'
#
loop_
_entity.id
_entity.type
_entity.pdbx_description
1 polymer ?
#
loop_
_entity_poly.entity_id
_entity_poly.type
_entity_poly.pdbx_seq_one_letter_code
_entity_poly.pdbx_strand_id
1 'polypeptide(L)'
;MASFGSMTRPPCADQEDMPKTWKEAELDNIKEKDVPTPQCWCGDVCKVKVATDRKKEWTEGRKFFVCPNYAHDRARPTNAYDLPPVC
;
A
#
# COMPACT_ATOMS: atom_id res chain seq x y z
N MET A 1 19.96 -16.74 24.40
CA MET A 1 18.51 -16.48 24.39
C MET A 1 18.28 -15.19 23.61
N ALA A 2 17.84 -15.29 22.35
CA ALA A 2 17.53 -14.11 21.54
C ALA A 2 16.11 -13.66 21.90
N SER A 3 16.00 -12.43 22.41
CA SER A 3 14.74 -11.78 22.72
C SER A 3 13.94 -11.68 21.42
N PHE A 4 12.82 -12.40 21.32
CA PHE A 4 11.84 -12.22 20.25
C PHE A 4 11.20 -10.85 20.49
N GLY A 5 11.75 -9.82 19.87
CA GLY A 5 11.13 -8.50 19.82
C GLY A 5 9.71 -8.69 19.30
N SER A 6 8.72 -8.25 20.09
CA SER A 6 7.31 -8.24 19.70
C SER A 6 7.20 -7.63 18.31
N MET A 7 6.87 -8.45 17.31
CA MET A 7 6.53 -7.97 15.97
C MET A 7 5.12 -7.39 16.06
N THR A 8 4.94 -6.28 16.79
CA THR A 8 3.75 -5.45 16.61
C THR A 8 3.78 -5.00 15.16
N ARG A 9 2.84 -5.53 14.36
CA ARG A 9 2.68 -5.16 12.96
C ARG A 9 2.62 -3.64 12.85
N PRO A 10 3.31 -3.04 11.86
CA PRO A 10 3.09 -1.62 11.59
C PRO A 10 1.60 -1.43 11.29
N PRO A 11 0.95 -0.43 11.90
CA PRO A 11 -0.45 -0.17 11.63
C PRO A 11 -0.64 0.02 10.12
N CYS A 12 -1.72 -0.54 9.57
CA CYS A 12 -2.15 -0.17 8.24
C CYS A 12 -2.21 1.36 8.17
N ALA A 13 -1.69 1.95 7.08
CA ALA A 13 -1.77 3.39 6.93
C ALA A 13 -3.23 3.83 7.10
N ASP A 14 -3.47 4.78 8.01
CA ASP A 14 -4.81 5.32 8.22
C ASP A 14 -5.34 5.83 6.88
N GLN A 15 -6.63 5.58 6.61
CA GLN A 15 -7.23 5.99 5.34
C GLN A 15 -7.11 7.51 5.10
N GLU A 16 -7.03 8.30 6.19
CA GLU A 16 -6.82 9.74 6.12
C GLU A 16 -5.41 10.11 5.67
N ASP A 17 -4.45 9.22 5.86
CA ASP A 17 -3.04 9.38 5.52
C ASP A 17 -2.68 8.83 4.14
N MET A 18 -3.53 7.99 3.55
CA MET A 18 -3.37 7.64 2.16
C MET A 18 -3.55 8.86 1.23
N PRO A 19 -2.67 9.01 0.24
CA PRO A 19 -2.83 10.00 -0.82
C PRO A 19 -4.18 9.86 -1.51
N LYS A 20 -4.86 10.97 -1.77
CA LYS A 20 -6.15 10.95 -2.48
C LYS A 20 -5.97 10.86 -3.99
N THR A 21 -4.85 11.34 -4.50
CA THR A 21 -4.56 11.40 -5.92
C THR A 21 -3.28 10.65 -6.27
N TRP A 22 -3.34 9.93 -7.38
CA TRP A 22 -2.31 9.02 -7.84
C TRP A 22 -2.11 9.17 -9.34
N LYS A 23 -0.91 8.87 -9.82
CA LYS A 23 -0.66 8.58 -11.25
C LYS A 23 0.07 7.24 -11.38
N GLU A 24 -0.08 6.61 -12.53
CA GLU A 24 0.69 5.41 -12.87
C GLU A 24 2.18 5.74 -12.87
N ALA A 25 2.97 4.77 -12.40
CA ALA A 25 4.41 4.86 -12.35
C ALA A 25 5.01 3.48 -12.60
N GLU A 26 6.31 3.46 -12.87
CA GLU A 26 7.08 2.24 -13.01
C GLU A 26 8.26 2.27 -12.03
N LEU A 27 8.75 1.10 -11.66
CA LEU A 27 10.01 0.97 -10.94
C LEU A 27 11.17 1.29 -11.88
N ASP A 28 12.24 1.85 -11.32
CA ASP A 28 13.49 2.01 -12.04
C ASP A 28 14.10 0.63 -12.31
N ASN A 29 14.17 0.23 -13.58
CA ASN A 29 14.65 -1.09 -13.99
C ASN A 29 16.14 -1.36 -13.68
N ILE A 30 16.88 -0.37 -13.21
CA ILE A 30 18.30 -0.49 -12.81
C ILE A 30 18.42 -0.49 -11.29
N LYS A 31 17.76 0.45 -10.61
CA LYS A 31 17.88 0.67 -9.16
C LYS A 31 16.92 -0.16 -8.33
N GLU A 32 15.78 -0.54 -8.90
CA GLU A 32 14.67 -1.21 -8.21
C GLU A 32 14.36 -2.59 -8.84
N LYS A 33 15.27 -3.12 -9.67
CA LYS A 33 15.08 -4.37 -10.42
C LYS A 33 14.77 -5.58 -9.52
N ASP A 34 15.39 -5.61 -8.35
CA ASP A 34 15.27 -6.74 -7.41
C ASP A 34 14.12 -6.57 -6.41
N VAL A 35 13.35 -5.48 -6.50
CA VAL A 35 12.18 -5.26 -5.65
C VAL A 35 11.03 -6.12 -6.18
N PRO A 36 10.61 -7.17 -5.46
CA PRO A 36 9.51 -8.00 -5.92
C PRO A 36 8.21 -7.21 -5.86
N THR A 37 7.44 -7.22 -6.95
CA THR A 37 6.08 -6.67 -6.93
C THR A 37 5.18 -7.58 -6.09
N PRO A 38 4.60 -7.10 -4.98
CA PRO A 38 3.75 -7.92 -4.14
C PRO A 38 2.42 -8.23 -4.84
N GLN A 39 1.79 -9.34 -4.43
CA GLN A 39 0.39 -9.60 -4.73
C GLN A 39 -0.49 -8.85 -3.73
N CYS A 40 -1.55 -8.27 -4.24
CA CYS A 40 -2.56 -7.60 -3.44
C CYS A 40 -3.55 -8.63 -2.90
N TRP A 41 -4.34 -8.27 -1.87
CA TRP A 41 -5.30 -9.21 -1.26
C TRP A 41 -6.15 -9.90 -2.33
N CYS A 42 -6.72 -9.12 -3.25
CA CYS A 42 -7.67 -9.61 -4.25
C CYS A 42 -7.11 -10.68 -5.20
N GLY A 43 -5.82 -11.05 -5.07
CA GLY A 43 -5.13 -12.05 -5.87
C GLY A 43 -4.39 -11.44 -7.07
N ASP A 44 -4.67 -10.18 -7.39
CA ASP A 44 -3.99 -9.47 -8.48
C ASP A 44 -2.62 -8.96 -8.04
N VAL A 45 -1.72 -8.81 -9.01
CA VAL A 45 -0.41 -8.17 -8.79
C VAL A 45 -0.60 -6.66 -8.57
N CYS A 46 0.03 -6.11 -7.54
CA CYS A 46 -0.07 -4.70 -7.25
C CYS A 46 0.58 -3.85 -8.36
N LYS A 47 0.00 -2.67 -8.63
CA LYS A 47 0.55 -1.70 -9.59
C LYS A 47 1.36 -0.63 -8.87
N VAL A 48 2.42 -0.16 -9.51
CA VAL A 48 3.21 0.94 -8.97
C VAL A 48 2.50 2.26 -9.30
N LYS A 49 2.27 3.07 -8.29
CA LYS A 49 1.69 4.41 -8.42
C LYS A 49 2.53 5.40 -7.65
N VAL A 50 2.54 6.64 -8.11
CA VAL A 50 3.16 7.74 -7.37
C VAL A 50 2.08 8.69 -6.89
N ALA A 51 2.21 9.07 -5.62
CA ALA A 51 1.29 10.01 -4.99
C ALA A 51 1.50 11.42 -5.57
N THR A 52 0.40 12.05 -5.97
CA THR A 52 0.39 13.41 -6.52
C THR A 52 -0.36 14.39 -5.63
N ASP A 53 -0.73 13.95 -4.43
CA ASP A 53 -1.51 14.75 -3.49
C ASP A 53 -0.63 15.81 -2.82
N ARG A 54 -0.65 17.02 -3.38
CA ARG A 54 0.09 18.19 -2.88
C ARG A 54 -0.30 18.61 -1.46
N LYS A 55 -1.45 18.16 -0.95
CA LYS A 55 -1.88 18.44 0.43
C LYS A 55 -1.22 17.50 1.45
N LYS A 56 -0.55 16.44 0.98
CA LYS A 56 0.12 15.43 1.79
C LYS A 56 1.62 15.40 1.43
N GLU A 57 2.34 16.46 1.82
CA GLU A 57 3.76 16.67 1.50
C GLU A 57 4.65 15.46 1.81
N TRP A 58 4.37 14.72 2.89
CA TRP A 58 5.15 13.54 3.28
C TRP A 58 4.96 12.33 2.36
N THR A 59 3.91 12.32 1.53
CA THR A 59 3.67 11.29 0.51
C THR A 59 3.96 11.76 -0.91
N GLU A 60 3.92 13.06 -1.17
CA GLU A 60 4.03 13.60 -2.52
C GLU A 60 5.32 13.12 -3.21
N GLY A 61 5.18 12.62 -4.44
CA GLY A 61 6.30 12.13 -5.23
C GLY A 61 6.83 10.74 -4.85
N ARG A 62 6.34 10.12 -3.76
CA ARG A 62 6.72 8.76 -3.38
C ARG A 62 5.95 7.71 -4.19
N LYS A 63 6.64 6.62 -4.54
CA LYS A 63 6.06 5.45 -5.22
C LYS A 63 5.54 4.44 -4.20
N PHE A 64 4.43 3.81 -4.52
CA PHE A 64 3.76 2.80 -3.70
C PHE A 64 3.25 1.66 -4.59
N PHE A 65 3.23 0.46 -4.03
CA PHE A 65 2.49 -0.66 -4.61
C PHE A 65 1.03 -0.55 -4.15
N VAL A 66 0.12 -0.41 -5.11
CA VAL A 66 -1.32 -0.19 -4.87
C VAL A 66 -2.11 -1.26 -5.60
N CYS A 67 -3.17 -1.74 -4.97
CA CYS A 67 -4.10 -2.67 -5.61
C CYS A 67 -4.64 -2.07 -6.92
N PRO A 68 -4.63 -2.82 -8.05
CA PRO A 68 -5.23 -2.35 -9.28
C PRO A 68 -6.72 -2.06 -9.11
N ASN A 69 -7.38 -2.82 -8.23
CA ASN A 69 -8.78 -2.64 -7.86
C ASN A 69 -8.98 -1.65 -6.71
N TYR A 70 -7.95 -0.93 -6.25
CA TYR A 70 -8.07 -0.01 -5.11
C TYR A 70 -9.14 1.09 -5.31
N ALA A 71 -9.31 1.59 -6.54
CA ALA A 71 -10.38 2.55 -6.84
C ALA A 71 -11.79 1.93 -6.78
N HIS A 72 -11.85 0.59 -6.81
CA HIS A 72 -13.04 -0.23 -6.65
C HIS A 72 -13.04 -0.97 -5.31
N ASP A 73 -12.08 -0.69 -4.41
CA ASP A 73 -12.05 -1.33 -3.10
C ASP A 73 -13.37 -1.05 -2.42
N ARG A 74 -13.95 -2.13 -1.88
CA ARG A 74 -15.25 -2.07 -1.24
C ARG A 74 -15.20 -1.03 -0.12
N ALA A 75 -16.34 -0.35 0.07
CA ALA A 75 -16.53 0.61 1.14
C ALA A 75 -16.03 0.05 2.49
N ARG A 76 -15.64 0.95 3.39
CA ARG A 76 -15.12 0.62 4.73
C ARG A 76 -15.83 -0.62 5.28
N PRO A 77 -15.08 -1.67 5.63
CA PRO A 77 -15.67 -2.89 6.16
C PRO A 77 -16.58 -2.54 7.33
N THR A 78 -17.87 -2.87 7.21
CA THR A 78 -18.86 -2.63 8.26
C THR A 78 -18.81 -3.72 9.33
N ASN A 79 -18.12 -4.82 9.05
CA ASN A 79 -17.89 -5.91 9.96
C ASN A 79 -16.38 -6.20 10.14
N ALA A 80 -15.99 -6.64 11.33
CA ALA A 80 -14.60 -7.00 11.65
C ALA A 80 -14.06 -8.19 10.83
N TYR A 81 -14.94 -9.03 10.28
CA TYR A 81 -14.55 -10.17 9.42
C TYR A 81 -14.35 -9.79 7.94
N ASP A 82 -14.72 -8.57 7.56
CA ASP A 82 -14.46 -8.03 6.22
C ASP A 82 -13.01 -7.50 6.09
N LEU A 83 -12.30 -7.35 7.23
CA LEU A 83 -10.88 -7.07 7.30
C LEU A 83 -10.07 -8.38 7.22
N PRO A 84 -8.86 -8.35 6.64
CA PRO A 84 -8.08 -9.56 6.55
C PRO A 84 -7.56 -9.90 7.94
N PRO A 85 -7.28 -11.19 8.22
CA PRO A 85 -6.50 -11.58 9.39
C PRO A 85 -5.05 -11.04 9.36
N VAL A 86 -4.64 -10.48 8.21
CA VAL A 86 -3.36 -9.80 7.98
C VAL A 86 -3.48 -8.27 8.08
N CYS A 87 -3.93 -7.76 9.24
CA CYS A 87 -3.64 -6.39 9.71
C CYS A 87 -2.73 -6.43 10.94
#